data_AF-A0A522V5Z5-F1
#
_entry.id   AF-A0A522V5Z5-F1
#
_cell.length_a   1.000
_cell.length_b   1.000
_cell.length_c   1.000
_cell.angle_alpha   90.00
_cell.angle_beta   90.00
_cell.angle_gamma   90.00
#
_symmetry.space_group_name_H-M   'P 1'
#
loop_
_entity.id
_entity.type
_entity.pdbx_description
1 polymer ?
#
loop_
_entity_poly.entity_id
_entity_poly.type
_entity_poly.pdbx_seq_one_letter_code
_entity_poly.pdbx_strand_id
1 'polypeptide(L)' 'MERHETSTKIPMGWLIFFIGIIVWGIYYCVSFTPEISGWSQEKEYLESIKK' A
#
# COMPACT_ATOMS: atom_id res chain seq x y z
N MET A 1 -25.17 -18.86 -27.96
CA MET A 1 -24.84 -17.61 -27.25
C MET A 1 -23.39 -17.31 -27.57
N GLU A 2 -23.14 -16.35 -28.46
CA GLU A 2 -21.77 -15.90 -28.73
C GLU A 2 -21.26 -15.09 -27.54
N ARG A 3 -20.15 -15.51 -26.95
CA ARG A 3 -19.46 -14.76 -25.90
C ARG A 3 -18.71 -13.63 -26.59
N HIS A 4 -19.25 -12.42 -26.56
CA HIS A 4 -18.48 -11.23 -26.91
C HIS A 4 -17.36 -11.08 -25.88
N GLU A 5 -16.15 -11.52 -26.25
CA GLU A 5 -14.95 -11.18 -25.47
C GLU A 5 -14.86 -9.67 -25.38
N THR A 6 -15.14 -9.15 -24.19
CA THR A 6 -15.15 -7.72 -23.96
C THR A 6 -13.71 -7.27 -24.00
N SER A 7 -13.27 -6.72 -25.14
CA SER A 7 -11.98 -6.02 -25.29
C SER A 7 -12.01 -4.70 -24.49
N THR A 8 -12.36 -4.75 -23.22
CA THR A 8 -12.31 -3.61 -22.31
C THR A 8 -10.87 -3.39 -21.92
N LYS A 9 -10.25 -2.37 -22.53
CA LYS A 9 -8.95 -1.86 -22.07
C LYS A 9 -9.10 -1.43 -20.61
N ILE A 10 -8.15 -1.81 -19.77
CA ILE A 10 -8.12 -1.36 -18.38
C ILE A 10 -8.06 0.17 -18.38
N PRO A 11 -8.97 0.87 -17.67
CA PRO A 11 -8.91 2.31 -17.62
C PRO A 11 -7.58 2.76 -17.01
N MET A 12 -6.95 3.78 -17.59
CA MET A 12 -5.63 4.23 -17.15
C MET A 12 -5.58 4.58 -15.65
N GLY A 13 -6.67 5.13 -15.10
CA GLY A 13 -6.79 5.41 -13.68
C GLY A 13 -6.66 4.17 -12.80
N TRP A 14 -7.18 3.02 -13.23
CA TRP A 14 -7.05 1.76 -12.50
C TRP A 14 -5.61 1.25 -12.51
N LEU A 15 -4.90 1.39 -13.63
CA LEU A 15 -3.49 1.02 -13.71
C LEU A 15 -2.63 1.91 -12.79
N ILE A 16 -2.87 3.22 -12.81
CA ILE A 16 -2.17 4.17 -11.93
C ILE A 16 -2.46 3.85 -10.46
N PHE A 17 -3.72 3.60 -10.11
CA PHE A 17 -4.11 3.24 -8.75
C PHE A 17 -3.44 1.93 -8.30
N PHE A 18 -3.41 0.92 -9.17
CA PHE A 18 -2.75 -0.35 -8.88
C PHE A 18 -1.26 -0.17 -8.59
N ILE A 19 -0.55 0.59 -9.44
CA ILE A 19 0.86 0.91 -9.21
C ILE A 19 1.05 1.73 -7.93
N GLY A 20 0.14 2.68 -7.67
CA GLY A 20 0.14 3.49 -6.45
C GLY A 20 0.04 2.63 -5.19
N ILE A 21 -0.84 1.63 -5.17
CA ILE A 21 -0.95 0.67 -4.06
C ILE A 21 0.34 -0.11 -3.88
N ILE A 22 0.98 -0.56 -4.97
CA ILE A 22 2.24 -1.31 -4.88
C ILE A 22 3.33 -0.44 -4.25
N VAL A 23 3.51 0.77 -4.76
CA VAL A 23 4.52 1.71 -4.22
C VAL A 23 4.22 2.05 -2.76
N TRP A 24 2.95 2.32 -2.44
CA TRP A 24 2.53 2.60 -1.07
C TRP A 24 2.75 1.40 -0.13
N GLY A 25 2.47 0.17 -0.59
CA GLY A 25 2.71 -1.05 0.17
C GLY A 25 4.19 -1.27 0.47
N ILE A 26 5.07 -1.05 -0.53
CA ILE A 26 6.52 -1.10 -0.34
C ILE A 26 6.96 -0.05 0.68
N TYR A 27 6.49 1.19 0.53
CA TYR A 27 6.79 2.26 1.47
C TYR A 27 6.33 1.92 2.91
N TYR A 28 5.12 1.37 3.05
CA TYR A 28 4.57 0.94 4.33
C TYR A 28 5.44 -0.16 4.96
N CYS A 29 5.80 -1.19 4.20
CA CYS A 29 6.69 -2.24 4.69
C CYS A 29 8.04 -1.68 5.16
N VAL A 30 8.67 -0.81 4.37
CA VAL A 30 9.94 -0.17 4.77
C VAL A 30 9.78 0.66 6.03
N SER A 31 8.68 1.39 6.17
CA SER A 31 8.46 2.32 7.29
C SER A 31 8.07 1.62 8.58
N PHE A 32 7.31 0.54 8.52
CA PHE A 32 6.68 -0.11 9.68
C PHE A 32 7.19 -1.52 9.97
N THR A 33 8.22 -2.00 9.26
CA THR A 33 8.93 -3.22 9.62
C THR A 33 10.05 -2.89 10.61
N PRO A 34 10.03 -3.42 11.86
CA PRO A 34 11.01 -3.09 12.88
C PRO A 34 12.46 -3.32 12.47
N GLU A 35 12.73 -4.39 11.73
CA GLU A 35 14.07 -4.75 11.24
C GLU A 35 14.62 -3.77 10.20
N ILE A 36 13.74 -3.01 9.52
CA ILE A 36 14.12 -2.09 8.44
C ILE A 36 14.22 -0.65 8.98
N SER A 37 13.20 -0.18 9.70
CA SER A 37 13.10 1.23 10.12
C SER A 37 13.41 1.48 11.60
N GLY A 38 13.55 0.43 12.41
CA GLY A 38 13.58 0.57 13.87
C GLY A 38 12.23 1.00 14.47
N TRP A 39 11.15 0.97 13.69
CA TRP A 39 9.80 1.26 14.18
C TRP A 39 9.36 0.19 15.19
N SER A 40 8.66 0.59 16.25
CA SER A 40 7.99 -0.33 17.16
C SER A 40 6.69 0.27 17.68
N GLN A 41 5.68 -0.57 17.83
CA GLN A 41 4.37 -0.17 18.32
C GLN A 41 4.43 0.34 19.78
N GLU A 42 5.27 -0.27 20.62
CA GLU A 42 5.44 0.14 22.02
C GLU A 42 5.99 1.56 22.13
N LYS A 43 7.05 1.88 21.36
CA LYS A 43 7.64 3.22 21.36
C LYS A 43 6.64 4.28 20.92
N GLU A 44 5.90 4.01 19.83
CA GLU A 44 4.87 4.92 19.32
C GLU A 44 3.77 5.16 20.38
N TYR A 45 3.32 4.08 21.04
CA TYR A 45 2.33 4.19 22.11
C TYR A 45 2.85 5.04 23.28
N LEU A 46 4.07 4.79 23.76
CA LEU A 46 4.67 5.54 24.87
C LEU A 46 4.89 7.03 24.52
N GLU A 47 5.21 7.35 23.28
CA GLU A 47 5.31 8.74 22.80
C GLU A 47 3.93 9.40 22.73
N SER A 48 2.90 8.67 22.30
CA SER A 48 1.53 9.20 22.19
C SER A 48 0.91 9.61 23.53
N ILE A 49 1.25 8.91 24.62
CA ILE A 49 0.74 9.20 25.97
C ILE A 49 1.59 10.21 26.74
N LYS A 50 2.79 10.55 26.25
CA LYS A 50 3.69 11.55 26.85
C LYS A 50 3.32 12.99 26.48
N LYS A 51 2.43 13.16 25.50
CA LYS A 51 2.00 14.46 24.97
C LYS A 51 0.81 15.00 25.75
#